data_AF-A0A368LN82-F1
#
_entry.id   AF-A0A368LN82-F1
#
_cell.length_a   1.000
_cell.length_b   1.000
_cell.length_c   1.000
_cell.angle_alpha   90.00
_cell.angle_beta   90.00
_cell.angle_gamma   90.00
#
_symmetry.space_group_name_H-M   'P 1'
#
loop_
_entity.id
_entity.type
_entity.pdbx_description
1 polymer ?
#
loop_
_entity_poly.entity_id
_entity_poly.type
_entity_poly.pdbx_seq_one_letter_code
_entity_poly.pdbx_strand_id
1 'polypeptide(L)' 'MPLVSCPTCEKQISKRAVSCPGCGEPDPFNRQVISKLFGFVFWIVLIVAGGYAFWTYVVPMLVDFTHDI' A
#
# COMPACT_ATOMS: atom_id res chain seq x y z
N MET A 1 -8.22 -22.38 -20.82
CA MET A 1 -7.35 -21.28 -20.32
C MET A 1 -8.25 -20.20 -19.74
N PRO A 2 -8.07 -19.74 -18.49
CA PRO A 2 -8.93 -18.71 -17.91
C PRO A 2 -8.67 -17.36 -18.58
N LEU A 3 -9.72 -16.78 -19.18
CA LEU A 3 -9.70 -15.41 -19.66
C LEU A 3 -10.02 -14.47 -18.50
N VAL A 4 -9.25 -13.41 -18.37
CA VAL A 4 -9.38 -12.38 -17.35
C VAL A 4 -9.56 -11.04 -18.06
N SER A 5 -10.42 -10.17 -17.55
CA SER A 5 -10.65 -8.86 -18.15
C SER A 5 -9.44 -7.95 -17.91
N CYS A 6 -8.96 -7.30 -18.97
CA CYS A 6 -7.91 -6.30 -18.88
C CYS A 6 -8.40 -5.08 -18.07
N PRO A 7 -7.69 -4.60 -17.04
CA PRO A 7 -8.15 -3.47 -16.22
C PRO A 7 -8.19 -2.12 -16.97
N THR A 8 -7.51 -2.00 -18.12
CA THR A 8 -7.48 -0.76 -18.92
C THR A 8 -8.59 -0.72 -19.97
N CYS A 9 -8.84 -1.82 -20.67
CA CYS A 9 -9.74 -1.86 -21.83
C CYS A 9 -10.89 -2.86 -21.72
N GLU A 10 -11.02 -3.55 -20.59
CA GLU A 10 -12.05 -4.54 -20.25
C GLU A 10 -12.19 -5.72 -21.22
N LYS A 11 -11.33 -5.81 -22.24
CA LYS A 11 -11.25 -6.93 -23.17
C LYS A 11 -10.76 -8.18 -22.44
N GLN A 12 -11.35 -9.32 -22.78
CA GLN A 12 -10.94 -10.62 -22.25
C GLN A 12 -9.57 -11.00 -22.81
N ILE A 13 -8.59 -11.16 -21.92
CA ILE A 13 -7.20 -11.52 -22.25
C ILE A 13 -6.74 -12.73 -21.46
N SER A 14 -5.71 -13.41 -21.97
CA SER A 14 -5.07 -14.50 -21.22
C SER A 14 -4.31 -13.95 -20.02
N LYS A 15 -4.40 -14.61 -18.86
CA LYS A 15 -3.73 -14.21 -17.61
C LYS A 15 -2.19 -14.15 -17.70
N ARG A 16 -1.58 -14.80 -18.71
CA ARG A 16 -0.14 -14.80 -18.99
C ARG A 16 0.29 -13.87 -20.13
N ALA A 17 -0.61 -13.03 -20.65
CA ALA A 17 -0.26 -12.12 -21.73
C ALA A 17 0.71 -11.04 -21.21
N VAL A 18 1.92 -11.00 -21.78
CA VAL A 18 2.96 -9.99 -21.48
C VAL A 18 2.51 -8.58 -21.88
N SER A 19 1.61 -8.50 -22.85
CA SER A 19 1.07 -7.25 -23.38
C SER A 19 -0.40 -7.44 -23.69
N CYS A 20 -1.24 -6.43 -23.46
CA CYS A 20 -2.64 -6.52 -23.84
C CYS A 20 -2.79 -6.35 -25.37
N PRO A 21 -3.35 -7.33 -26.11
CA PRO A 21 -3.58 -7.20 -27.56
C PRO A 21 -4.64 -6.16 -27.92
N GLY A 22 -5.41 -5.69 -26.93
CA GLY A 22 -6.50 -4.75 -27.14
C GLY A 22 -6.11 -3.27 -27.06
N CYS A 23 -5.19 -2.92 -26.15
CA CYS A 23 -4.76 -1.55 -25.88
C CYS A 23 -3.23 -1.35 -25.99
N GLY A 24 -2.44 -2.41 -26.08
CA GLY A 24 -0.97 -2.32 -26.18
C GLY A 24 -0.27 -2.08 -24.84
N GLU A 25 -0.98 -2.07 -23.72
CA GLU A 25 -0.38 -1.83 -22.39
C GLU A 25 0.60 -2.96 -22.03
N PRO A 26 1.87 -2.65 -21.69
CA PRO A 26 2.84 -3.62 -21.21
C PRO A 26 2.49 -4.05 -19.78
N ASP A 27 2.37 -5.36 -19.58
CA ASP A 27 2.01 -6.03 -18.33
C ASP A 27 0.79 -5.44 -17.59
N PRO A 28 -0.44 -5.76 -18.04
CA PRO A 28 -1.66 -5.19 -17.48
C PRO A 28 -1.95 -5.61 -16.03
N PHE A 29 -1.26 -6.61 -15.48
CA PHE A 29 -1.51 -7.14 -14.13
C PHE A 29 -0.52 -6.62 -13.08
N ASN A 30 0.73 -6.35 -13.44
CA ASN A 30 1.75 -5.93 -12.49
C ASN A 30 1.61 -4.45 -12.05
N ARG A 31 1.01 -3.60 -12.89
CA ARG A 31 0.82 -2.17 -12.56
C ARG A 31 -0.11 -1.93 -11.38
N GLN A 32 -1.11 -2.80 -11.14
CA GLN A 32 -2.07 -2.61 -10.05
C GLN A 32 -1.48 -2.86 -8.66
N VAL A 33 -0.42 -3.66 -8.57
CA VAL A 33 0.18 -4.05 -7.28
C VAL A 33 1.03 -2.91 -6.71
N ILE A 34 1.74 -2.19 -7.59
CA ILE A 34 2.64 -1.09 -7.19
C ILE A 34 1.85 0.11 -6.63
N SER A 35 0.72 0.47 -7.23
CA SER A 35 -0.06 1.64 -6.81
C SER A 35 -0.63 1.51 -5.39
N LYS A 36 -0.98 0.29 -4.97
CA LYS A 36 -1.51 0.05 -3.62
C LYS A 36 -0.42 0.01 -2.56
N LEU A 37 0.79 -0.40 -2.92
CA LEU A 37 1.90 -0.51 -1.98
C LEU A 37 2.35 0.87 -1.48
N PHE A 38 2.39 1.88 -2.36
CA PHE A 38 2.81 3.24 -2.01
C PHE A 38 1.94 3.88 -0.93
N GLY A 39 0.61 3.76 -1.05
CA GLY A 39 -0.31 4.30 -0.04
C GLY A 39 -0.15 3.60 1.31
N PHE A 40 0.02 2.29 1.30
CA PHE A 40 0.18 1.51 2.54
C PHE A 40 1.49 1.85 3.27
N VAL A 41 2.59 2.01 2.53
CA VAL A 41 3.89 2.41 3.10
C VAL A 41 3.80 3.80 3.73
N PHE A 42 3.15 4.76 3.07
CA PHE A 42 2.96 6.11 3.61
C PHE A 42 2.22 6.11 4.96
N TRP A 43 1.11 5.36 5.05
CA TRP A 43 0.35 5.24 6.29
C TRP A 43 1.12 4.56 7.41
N ILE A 44 1.89 3.50 7.11
CA ILE A 44 2.76 2.85 8.10
C ILE A 44 3.77 3.84 8.66
N VAL A 45 4.45 4.60 7.79
CA VAL A 45 5.47 5.58 8.21
C VAL A 45 4.85 6.63 9.14
N LEU A 46 3.66 7.16 8.82
CA LEU A 46 2.98 8.12 9.70
C LEU A 46 2.59 7.53 11.06
N ILE A 47 2.08 6.29 11.08
CA ILE A 47 1.70 5.62 12.34
C ILE A 47 2.93 5.36 13.21
N VAL A 48 4.01 4.86 12.63
CA VAL A 48 5.25 4.58 13.36
C VAL A 48 5.86 5.88 13.89
N ALA A 49 5.93 6.94 13.09
CA ALA A 49 6.42 8.24 13.53
C ALA A 49 5.56 8.83 14.65
N GLY A 50 4.23 8.77 14.50
CA GLY A 50 3.28 9.26 15.51
C GLY A 50 3.37 8.47 16.82
N GLY A 51 3.42 7.14 16.74
CA GLY A 51 3.56 6.26 17.91
C GLY A 51 4.91 6.44 18.60
N TYR A 52 6.00 6.62 17.84
CA TYR A 52 7.32 6.90 18.39
C TYR A 52 7.35 8.24 19.12
N ALA A 53 6.83 9.30 18.51
CA ALA A 53 6.71 10.60 19.15
C ALA A 53 5.85 10.52 20.43
N PHE A 54 4.70 9.85 20.34
CA PHE A 54 3.85 9.62 21.50
C PHE A 54 4.61 8.90 22.63
N TRP A 55 5.37 7.86 22.32
CA TRP A 55 6.19 7.17 23.31
C TRP A 55 7.25 8.10 23.94
N THR A 56 7.97 8.87 23.12
CA THR A 56 9.05 9.73 23.63
C THR A 56 8.55 10.95 24.41
N TYR A 57 7.33 11.43 24.17
CA TYR A 57 6.82 12.64 24.83
C TYR A 57 5.78 12.35 25.92
N VAL A 58 4.90 11.37 25.72
CA VAL A 58 3.79 11.09 26.66
C VAL A 58 4.21 10.13 27.77
N VAL A 59 5.07 9.15 27.48
CA VAL A 59 5.58 8.24 28.52
C VAL A 59 6.39 8.96 29.58
N PRO A 60 7.38 9.83 29.28
CA PRO A 60 8.10 10.53 30.36
C PRO A 60 7.16 11.40 31.20
N MET A 61 6.20 12.08 30.57
CA MET A 61 5.20 12.88 31.29
C MET A 61 4.37 12.02 32.26
N LEU A 62 3.98 10.81 31.87
CA LEU A 62 3.26 9.87 32.75
C LEU A 62 4.13 9.32 33.89
N VAL A 63 5.41 9.06 33.62
CA VAL A 63 6.35 8.58 34.65
C VAL A 63 6.53 9.63 35.73
N ASP A 64 6.66 10.91 35.35
CA ASP A 64 6.76 12.02 36.29
C ASP A 64 5.51 12.13 37.18
N PHE A 65 4.30 11.97 36.61
CA PHE A 65 3.05 11.99 37.38
C PHE A 65 2.94 10.84 38.39
N THR A 66 3.46 9.65 38.08
CA THR A 66 3.42 8.52 39.02
C THR A 66 4.40 8.64 40.18
N HIS A 67 5.43 9.47 40.06
CA HIS A 67 6.44 9.66 41.10
C HIS A 67 6.05 10.74 42.13
N ASP A 68 5.04 11.57 41.82
CA ASP A 68 4.53 12.63 42.69
C ASP A 68 3.33 12.18 43.56
N ILE A 69 2.81 10.95 43.32
CA ILE A 69 1.69 10.33 44.05
C ILE A 69 2.13 9.51 45.26
#